data_AF-A0A8H7NK09-F1
#
_entry.id   AF-A0A8H7NK09-F1
#
_cell.length_a   1.000
_cell.length_b   1.000
_cell.length_c   1.000
_cell.angle_alpha   90.00
_cell.angle_beta   90.00
_cell.angle_gamma   90.00
#
_symmetry.space_group_name_H-M   'P 1'
#
loop_
_entity.id
_entity.type
_entity.pdbx_description
1 polymer ?
#
loop_
_entity_poly.entity_id
_entity_poly.type
_entity_poly.pdbx_seq_one_letter_code
_entity_poly.pdbx_strand_id
1 'polypeptide(L)'
;MIGGGHFAAMVVSLAPRATKGSVTMNREATVLAHKTFHRYTTRRKQGGSQSANDNAKGTAHSAGSGLRRYNEQALVQDVRALLEDWKGLLDTADLLFVRATGATNRRTLFGPYDGQVLRHNDTRLRGFPFSTRRATQNELMRSFIELTRLKVREIGPSRELTVEPQQTSTPTKQSAQKAAKPKLSEEQETALLHTSQLQAFVRRSKLPALLSYLKNNQIGSDFEFQPPDQNYHAPRLLHLAAAQNAAPMILGILSRGGADPTLKNREGKTAFELSGDRSSRDAFRVARSELGEDKWDWEAAKVPAAMTKAEAGSRDEREKQEADKKETDRRKAEEERLRVEGPKVAESKKAKANALAAGLVKTPQERREEEARGLTPEMRMKLERERRARAAEERLRKMQGK
;
A
#
# COMPACT_ATOMS: atom_id res chain seq x y z
N MET A 1 -6.68 11.83 7.12
CA MET A 1 -6.62 10.66 6.21
C MET A 1 -5.79 9.55 6.82
N ILE A 2 -6.24 8.29 6.74
CA ILE A 2 -5.51 7.11 7.26
C ILE A 2 -5.65 5.90 6.32
N GLY A 3 -4.57 5.14 6.15
CA GLY A 3 -4.58 3.88 5.40
C GLY A 3 -3.19 3.30 5.13
N GLY A 4 -3.07 1.96 5.18
CA GLY A 4 -1.84 1.25 4.82
C GLY A 4 -0.61 1.56 5.69
N GLY A 5 -0.82 1.92 6.97
CA GLY A 5 0.25 2.34 7.88
C GLY A 5 0.61 3.82 7.80
N HIS A 6 0.04 4.56 6.84
CA HIS A 6 0.17 6.01 6.73
C HIS A 6 -1.02 6.73 7.39
N PHE A 7 -0.72 7.77 8.16
CA PHE A 7 -1.66 8.75 8.66
C PHE A 7 -1.20 10.16 8.27
N ALA A 8 -2.13 11.02 7.90
CA ALA A 8 -1.90 12.44 7.70
C ALA A 8 -3.14 13.22 8.14
N ALA A 9 -2.95 14.24 8.98
CA ALA A 9 -3.99 15.20 9.36
C ALA A 9 -3.46 16.63 9.25
N MET A 10 -4.38 17.57 9.03
CA MET A 10 -4.11 18.99 8.85
C MET A 10 -5.35 19.79 9.24
N VAL A 11 -5.14 20.88 9.97
CA VAL A 11 -6.15 21.91 10.26
C VAL A 11 -5.77 23.15 9.45
N VAL A 12 -6.72 23.72 8.72
CA VAL A 12 -6.50 24.84 7.79
C VAL A 12 -7.52 25.93 8.08
N SER A 13 -7.08 27.19 8.12
CA SER A 13 -7.99 28.33 8.16
C SER A 13 -8.51 28.64 6.76
N LEU A 14 -9.83 28.82 6.63
CA LEU A 14 -10.47 29.29 5.41
C LEU A 14 -10.28 30.80 5.18
N ALA A 15 -9.96 31.55 6.25
CA ALA A 15 -9.67 32.98 6.15
C ALA A 15 -8.31 33.19 5.45
N PRO A 16 -8.26 33.90 4.31
CA PRO A 16 -7.00 34.17 3.64
C PRO A 16 -6.15 35.12 4.49
N ARG A 17 -4.90 34.75 4.79
CA ARG A 17 -3.93 35.70 5.34
C ARG A 17 -3.62 36.77 4.30
N ALA A 18 -3.79 38.03 4.67
CA ALA A 18 -3.37 39.17 3.85
C ALA A 18 -1.84 39.27 3.87
N THR A 19 -1.17 38.63 2.90
CA THR A 19 0.25 38.82 2.65
C THR A 19 0.48 40.19 2.01
N LYS A 20 1.41 40.98 2.54
CA LYS A 20 1.84 42.25 1.94
C LYS A 20 2.71 41.97 0.71
N GLY A 21 2.08 41.66 -0.41
CA GLY A 21 2.77 41.40 -1.68
C GLY A 21 1.78 41.37 -2.85
N SER A 22 1.97 42.26 -3.82
CA SER A 22 1.11 42.34 -5.02
C SER A 22 1.43 41.22 -6.00
N VAL A 23 0.82 40.04 -5.81
CA VAL A 23 0.75 39.00 -6.85
C VAL A 23 -0.65 38.35 -6.88
N THR A 24 -1.26 38.44 -8.05
CA THR A 24 -2.51 37.83 -8.52
C THR A 24 -2.97 36.52 -7.83
N MET A 25 -4.18 36.56 -7.25
CA MET A 25 -5.17 35.47 -7.14
C MET A 25 -4.79 34.11 -6.49
N ASN A 26 -3.55 33.88 -6.05
CA ASN A 26 -3.21 32.67 -5.30
C ASN A 26 -3.39 32.88 -3.79
N ARG A 27 -4.63 32.69 -3.31
CA ARG A 27 -4.91 32.53 -1.87
C ARG A 27 -4.30 31.21 -1.39
N GLU A 28 -3.09 31.28 -0.83
CA GLU A 28 -2.43 30.12 -0.24
C GLU A 28 -3.14 29.66 1.04
N ALA A 29 -3.28 28.35 1.19
CA ALA A 29 -3.99 27.75 2.31
C ALA A 29 -3.21 27.94 3.63
N THR A 30 -3.80 28.67 4.58
CA THR A 30 -3.16 28.91 5.88
C THR A 30 -3.30 27.67 6.78
N VAL A 31 -2.27 26.83 6.78
CA VAL A 31 -2.19 25.65 7.64
C VAL A 31 -1.94 26.08 9.09
N LEU A 32 -2.88 25.76 9.99
CA LEU A 32 -2.76 26.04 11.42
C LEU A 32 -1.97 24.94 12.15
N ALA A 33 -2.19 23.68 11.76
CA ALA A 33 -1.46 22.53 12.27
C ALA A 33 -1.41 21.42 11.21
N HIS A 34 -0.32 20.68 11.14
CA HIS A 34 -0.24 19.44 10.34
C HIS A 34 0.58 18.37 11.06
N LYS A 35 0.24 17.10 10.83
CA LYS A 35 1.01 15.96 11.32
C LYS A 35 0.88 14.77 10.39
N THR A 36 1.97 14.06 10.19
CA THR A 36 2.01 12.81 9.43
C THR A 36 2.71 11.74 10.23
N PHE A 37 2.12 10.54 10.30
CA PHE A 37 2.75 9.35 10.88
C PHE A 37 2.89 8.27 9.81
N HIS A 38 3.94 7.47 9.92
CA HIS A 38 4.09 6.26 9.12
C HIS A 38 4.69 5.16 9.99
N ARG A 39 3.98 4.02 10.06
CA ARG A 39 4.49 2.79 10.65
C ARG A 39 4.31 1.64 9.68
N TYR A 40 5.29 0.75 9.60
CA TYR A 40 5.26 -0.41 8.71
C TYR A 40 4.31 -1.50 9.27
N THR A 41 3.03 -1.42 8.86
CA THR A 41 1.96 -2.34 9.29
C THR A 41 1.61 -3.42 8.26
N THR A 42 1.99 -3.22 6.99
CA THR A 42 1.67 -4.15 5.89
C THR A 42 2.87 -5.02 5.49
N ARG A 43 2.63 -6.14 4.81
CA ARG A 43 3.69 -7.04 4.33
C ARG A 43 4.10 -6.68 2.89
N ARG A 44 5.41 -6.53 2.63
CA ARG A 44 5.98 -6.28 1.29
C ARG A 44 5.45 -7.32 0.30
N LYS A 45 5.05 -6.88 -0.90
CA LYS A 45 4.40 -7.66 -1.99
C LYS A 45 2.99 -8.22 -1.73
N GLN A 46 2.55 -8.43 -0.48
CA GLN A 46 1.22 -9.01 -0.21
C GLN A 46 0.10 -7.96 0.00
N GLY A 47 0.44 -6.80 0.56
CA GLY A 47 -0.55 -5.75 0.88
C GLY A 47 -1.49 -6.11 2.04
N GLY A 48 -2.34 -5.15 2.43
CA GLY A 48 -3.27 -5.29 3.57
C GLY A 48 -2.60 -5.16 4.94
N SER A 49 -3.41 -4.81 5.96
CA SER A 49 -2.96 -4.78 7.36
C SER A 49 -2.78 -6.19 7.93
N GLN A 50 -1.89 -6.35 8.90
CA GLN A 50 -1.68 -7.62 9.60
C GLN A 50 -2.95 -8.06 10.33
N SER A 51 -3.67 -7.14 10.98
CA SER A 51 -4.99 -7.41 11.60
C SER A 51 -6.01 -8.00 10.62
N ALA A 52 -6.10 -7.49 9.39
CA ALA A 52 -7.05 -8.00 8.40
C ALA A 52 -6.66 -9.40 7.89
N ASN A 53 -5.36 -9.67 7.77
CA ASN A 53 -4.87 -11.00 7.38
C ASN A 53 -5.02 -12.03 8.53
N ASP A 54 -4.75 -11.64 9.78
CA ASP A 54 -4.94 -12.49 10.95
C ASP A 54 -6.43 -12.88 11.11
N ASN A 55 -7.36 -11.95 10.89
CA ASN A 55 -8.80 -12.22 10.95
C ASN A 55 -9.31 -13.09 9.78
N ALA A 56 -8.58 -13.16 8.66
CA ALA A 56 -8.99 -13.91 7.47
C ALA A 56 -8.30 -15.28 7.32
N LYS A 57 -7.13 -15.48 7.94
CA LYS A 57 -6.29 -16.67 7.77
C LYS A 57 -5.72 -17.24 9.08
N GLY A 58 -6.19 -16.74 10.22
CA GLY A 58 -5.66 -17.10 11.54
C GLY A 58 -4.42 -16.29 11.94
N THR A 59 -4.17 -16.18 13.24
CA THR A 59 -3.09 -15.38 13.82
C THR A 59 -1.72 -16.00 13.53
N ALA A 60 -0.90 -15.35 12.69
CA ALA A 60 0.48 -15.80 12.50
C ALA A 60 1.35 -15.47 13.73
N HIS A 61 2.16 -16.42 14.21
CA HIS A 61 3.01 -16.27 15.41
C HIS A 61 4.50 -15.95 15.11
N SER A 62 4.80 -15.43 13.92
CA SER A 62 6.17 -15.03 13.55
C SER A 62 6.61 -13.70 14.19
N ALA A 63 7.91 -13.49 14.40
CA ALA A 63 8.47 -12.20 14.83
C ALA A 63 8.02 -11.04 13.91
N GLY A 64 7.94 -11.28 12.60
CA GLY A 64 7.49 -10.30 11.61
C GLY A 64 6.00 -9.97 11.66
N SER A 65 5.14 -10.87 12.16
CA SER A 65 3.72 -10.56 12.41
C SER A 65 3.53 -9.86 13.76
N GLY A 66 4.31 -10.24 14.79
CA GLY A 66 4.38 -9.52 16.07
C GLY A 66 4.75 -8.05 15.90
N LEU A 67 5.82 -7.75 15.15
CA LEU A 67 6.25 -6.37 14.89
C LEU A 67 5.20 -5.55 14.14
N ARG A 68 4.44 -6.15 13.20
CA ARG A 68 3.34 -5.45 12.51
C ARG A 68 2.15 -5.18 13.43
N ARG A 69 1.78 -6.11 14.33
CA ARG A 69 0.74 -5.88 15.34
C ARG A 69 1.13 -4.74 16.29
N TYR A 70 2.37 -4.76 16.78
CA TYR A 70 2.91 -3.67 17.60
C TYR A 70 2.88 -2.32 16.85
N ASN A 71 3.31 -2.28 15.59
CA ASN A 71 3.24 -1.08 14.75
C ASN A 71 1.80 -0.61 14.50
N GLU A 72 0.81 -1.51 14.39
CA GLU A 72 -0.61 -1.16 14.29
C GLU A 72 -1.14 -0.56 15.60
N GLN A 73 -0.80 -1.16 16.75
CA GLN A 73 -1.18 -0.65 18.08
C GLN A 73 -0.55 0.72 18.36
N ALA A 74 0.74 0.88 18.08
CA ALA A 74 1.44 2.15 18.27
C ALA A 74 0.90 3.24 17.32
N LEU A 75 0.52 2.89 16.07
CA LEU A 75 -0.15 3.84 15.17
C LEU A 75 -1.53 4.26 15.72
N VAL A 76 -2.27 3.36 16.36
CA VAL A 76 -3.55 3.68 17.02
C VAL A 76 -3.33 4.64 18.19
N GLN A 77 -2.27 4.44 18.99
CA GLN A 77 -1.90 5.32 20.10
C GLN A 77 -1.48 6.71 19.59
N ASP A 78 -0.53 6.79 18.65
CA ASP A 78 -0.06 8.06 18.06
C ASP A 78 -1.21 8.90 17.50
N VAL A 79 -2.17 8.24 16.81
CA VAL A 79 -3.32 8.90 16.19
C VAL A 79 -4.32 9.39 17.24
N ARG A 80 -4.55 8.65 18.31
CA ARG A 80 -5.49 9.06 19.37
C ARG A 80 -4.94 10.19 20.21
N ALA A 81 -3.67 10.12 20.61
CA ALA A 81 -2.99 11.23 21.29
C ALA A 81 -3.05 12.52 20.46
N LEU A 82 -2.78 12.44 19.15
CA LEU A 82 -2.91 13.62 18.27
C LEU A 82 -4.35 14.16 18.19
N LEU A 83 -5.37 13.31 18.17
CA LEU A 83 -6.77 13.75 18.16
C LEU A 83 -7.14 14.45 19.48
N GLU A 84 -6.60 13.98 20.60
CA GLU A 84 -6.76 14.59 21.93
C GLU A 84 -6.05 15.94 22.02
N ASP A 85 -4.76 16.01 21.62
CA ASP A 85 -3.99 17.26 21.50
C ASP A 85 -4.71 18.31 20.64
N TRP A 86 -5.37 17.87 19.57
CA TRP A 86 -6.08 18.74 18.63
C TRP A 86 -7.56 18.91 18.95
N LYS A 87 -8.06 18.41 20.09
CA LYS A 87 -9.50 18.45 20.41
C LYS A 87 -10.10 19.85 20.28
N GLY A 88 -9.45 20.88 20.82
CA GLY A 88 -9.93 22.27 20.70
C GLY A 88 -9.98 22.80 19.25
N LEU A 89 -9.04 22.37 18.39
CA LEU A 89 -9.03 22.72 16.96
C LEU A 89 -10.09 21.93 16.16
N LEU A 90 -10.40 20.70 16.58
CA LEU A 90 -11.40 19.85 15.95
C LEU A 90 -12.83 20.22 16.38
N ASP A 91 -13.01 20.63 17.64
CA ASP A 91 -14.28 21.13 18.16
C ASP A 91 -14.70 22.44 17.46
N THR A 92 -13.74 23.32 17.14
CA THR A 92 -13.98 24.60 16.44
C THR A 92 -14.02 24.52 14.91
N ALA A 93 -13.78 23.35 14.32
CA ALA A 93 -13.81 23.18 12.86
C ALA A 93 -15.25 23.11 12.32
N ASP A 94 -15.51 23.80 11.20
CA ASP A 94 -16.81 23.77 10.50
C ASP A 94 -17.10 22.41 9.85
N LEU A 95 -16.09 21.81 9.21
CA LEU A 95 -16.20 20.57 8.43
C LEU A 95 -14.99 19.65 8.68
N LEU A 96 -15.27 18.35 8.84
CA LEU A 96 -14.28 17.33 9.14
C LEU A 96 -14.17 16.32 7.98
N PHE A 97 -13.25 16.56 7.04
CA PHE A 97 -13.04 15.67 5.90
C PHE A 97 -12.18 14.44 6.26
N VAL A 98 -12.82 13.28 6.36
CA VAL A 98 -12.17 12.04 6.82
C VAL A 98 -12.21 10.94 5.75
N ARG A 99 -11.02 10.43 5.41
CA ARG A 99 -10.85 9.13 4.75
C ARG A 99 -10.17 8.15 5.69
N ALA A 100 -10.82 7.01 5.93
CA ALA A 100 -10.25 5.84 6.60
C ALA A 100 -10.53 4.56 5.79
N THR A 101 -9.49 3.93 5.25
CA THR A 101 -9.64 2.74 4.39
C THR A 101 -9.69 1.45 5.22
N GLY A 102 -10.80 0.72 5.17
CA GLY A 102 -10.98 -0.56 5.86
C GLY A 102 -11.41 -0.42 7.33
N ALA A 103 -11.98 -1.49 7.88
CA ALA A 103 -12.62 -1.51 9.20
C ALA A 103 -11.67 -1.12 10.35
N THR A 104 -10.44 -1.65 10.39
CA THR A 104 -9.45 -1.33 11.43
C THR A 104 -9.22 0.18 11.54
N ASN A 105 -8.96 0.85 10.41
CA ASN A 105 -8.68 2.28 10.38
C ASN A 105 -9.91 3.14 10.72
N ARG A 106 -11.13 2.68 10.40
CA ARG A 106 -12.37 3.33 10.89
C ARG A 106 -12.50 3.19 12.41
N ARG A 107 -12.20 2.00 12.96
CA ARG A 107 -12.22 1.74 14.41
C ARG A 107 -11.13 2.52 15.17
N THR A 108 -9.99 2.82 14.54
CA THR A 108 -8.96 3.72 15.12
C THR A 108 -9.53 5.10 15.45
N LEU A 109 -10.26 5.70 14.51
CA LEU A 109 -10.79 7.07 14.62
C LEU A 109 -12.11 7.14 15.40
N PHE A 110 -13.02 6.20 15.14
CA PHE A 110 -14.44 6.28 15.55
C PHE A 110 -14.94 5.10 16.39
N GLY A 111 -14.10 4.07 16.61
CA GLY A 111 -14.47 2.98 17.52
C GLY A 111 -14.56 3.44 18.97
N PRO A 112 -15.07 2.62 19.89
CA PRO A 112 -15.04 2.94 21.31
C PRO A 112 -13.59 2.97 21.82
N TYR A 113 -13.23 4.05 22.51
CA TYR A 113 -12.02 4.20 23.32
C TYR A 113 -12.22 5.32 24.34
N ASP A 114 -11.41 5.31 25.40
CA ASP A 114 -11.38 6.37 26.39
C ASP A 114 -10.92 7.69 25.75
N GLY A 115 -11.52 8.82 26.15
CA GLY A 115 -11.25 10.12 25.51
C GLY A 115 -11.68 10.23 24.03
N GLN A 116 -12.72 9.51 23.58
CA GLN A 116 -13.14 9.52 22.17
C GLN A 116 -13.49 10.94 21.65
N VAL A 117 -12.61 11.49 20.81
CA VAL A 117 -12.77 12.83 20.20
C VAL A 117 -13.72 12.84 19.00
N LEU A 118 -13.59 11.87 18.08
CA LEU A 118 -14.41 11.80 16.87
C LEU A 118 -15.55 10.79 17.00
N ARG A 119 -16.79 11.24 16.79
CA ARG A 119 -18.01 10.41 16.89
C ARG A 119 -18.59 10.11 15.52
N HIS A 120 -19.14 8.91 15.31
CA HIS A 120 -19.73 8.52 14.02
C HIS A 120 -20.92 9.40 13.56
N ASN A 121 -21.65 10.01 14.50
CA ASN A 121 -22.84 10.81 14.24
C ASN A 121 -22.56 12.34 14.23
N ASP A 122 -21.30 12.77 14.14
CA ASP A 122 -20.97 14.20 14.01
C ASP A 122 -21.40 14.73 12.62
N THR A 123 -22.31 15.71 12.62
CA THR A 123 -22.92 16.28 11.41
C THR A 123 -21.95 17.05 10.53
N ARG A 124 -20.72 17.31 10.98
CA ARG A 124 -19.64 17.97 10.24
C ARG A 124 -18.77 16.99 9.45
N LEU A 125 -18.89 15.68 9.70
CA LEU A 125 -18.09 14.66 9.01
C LEU A 125 -18.45 14.56 7.54
N ARG A 126 -17.45 14.63 6.67
CA ARG A 126 -17.60 14.48 5.22
C ARG A 126 -16.57 13.50 4.67
N GLY A 127 -16.97 12.75 3.64
CA GLY A 127 -16.02 12.04 2.78
C GLY A 127 -15.38 12.99 1.77
N PHE A 128 -14.25 12.60 1.17
CA PHE A 128 -13.72 13.31 0.01
C PHE A 128 -14.53 12.90 -1.24
N PRO A 129 -15.13 13.84 -1.99
CA PRO A 129 -15.98 13.54 -3.15
C PRO A 129 -15.19 13.22 -4.44
N PHE A 130 -13.93 12.81 -4.30
CA PHE A 130 -13.00 12.53 -5.39
C PHE A 130 -11.94 11.52 -4.95
N SER A 131 -11.21 10.95 -5.92
CA SER A 131 -10.15 9.99 -5.63
C SER A 131 -8.96 10.65 -4.91
N THR A 132 -8.58 10.07 -3.77
CA THR A 132 -7.44 10.52 -2.95
C THR A 132 -6.30 9.52 -2.99
N ARG A 133 -5.06 10.00 -2.97
CA ARG A 133 -3.82 9.21 -2.98
C ARG A 133 -3.40 8.81 -1.54
N ARG A 134 -2.15 8.35 -1.40
CA ARG A 134 -1.52 7.99 -0.11
C ARG A 134 -1.60 9.16 0.88
N ALA A 135 -1.92 8.86 2.13
CA ALA A 135 -2.01 9.87 3.19
C ALA A 135 -0.63 10.53 3.43
N THR A 136 -0.50 11.77 2.98
CA THR A 136 0.71 12.61 3.04
C THR A 136 0.27 14.08 3.14
N GLN A 137 1.15 14.97 3.59
CA GLN A 137 0.85 16.42 3.65
C GLN A 137 0.50 16.98 2.25
N ASN A 138 1.27 16.62 1.21
CA ASN A 138 1.02 17.07 -0.16
C ASN A 138 -0.35 16.61 -0.67
N GLU A 139 -0.81 15.40 -0.30
CA GLU A 139 -2.15 14.94 -0.65
C GLU A 139 -3.25 15.69 0.11
N LEU A 140 -3.04 16.04 1.38
CA LEU A 140 -3.99 16.89 2.11
C LEU A 140 -4.09 18.30 1.50
N MET A 141 -2.96 18.90 1.10
CA MET A 141 -2.93 20.19 0.42
C MET A 141 -3.63 20.10 -0.95
N ARG A 142 -3.35 19.06 -1.75
CA ARG A 142 -4.07 18.81 -3.01
C ARG A 142 -5.57 18.66 -2.78
N SER A 143 -5.98 17.89 -1.77
CA SER A 143 -7.40 17.72 -1.43
C SER A 143 -8.06 19.01 -0.95
N PHE A 144 -7.38 19.84 -0.17
CA PHE A 144 -7.90 21.14 0.25
C PHE A 144 -8.11 22.07 -0.95
N ILE A 145 -7.13 22.14 -1.85
CA ILE A 145 -7.21 22.91 -3.10
C ILE A 145 -8.36 22.40 -3.98
N GLU A 146 -8.51 21.09 -4.12
CA GLU A 146 -9.58 20.44 -4.89
C GLU A 146 -10.98 20.70 -4.31
N LEU A 147 -11.10 20.84 -2.99
CA LEU A 147 -12.36 21.17 -2.28
C LEU A 147 -12.72 22.66 -2.33
N THR A 148 -11.73 23.55 -2.41
CA THR A 148 -11.93 25.01 -2.26
C THR A 148 -11.88 25.79 -3.58
N ARG A 149 -11.39 25.20 -4.67
CA ARG A 149 -11.38 25.84 -5.99
C ARG A 149 -12.65 25.53 -6.79
N LEU A 150 -13.29 26.58 -7.29
CA LEU A 150 -14.31 26.49 -8.32
C LEU A 150 -13.72 25.80 -9.57
N LYS A 151 -14.48 24.89 -10.16
CA LYS A 151 -14.17 24.28 -11.46
C LYS A 151 -15.27 24.60 -12.45
N VAL A 152 -14.93 25.38 -13.47
CA VAL A 152 -15.81 25.56 -14.63
C VAL A 152 -15.85 24.23 -15.40
N ARG A 153 -17.06 23.77 -15.70
CA ARG A 153 -17.31 22.67 -16.63
C ARG A 153 -18.34 23.15 -17.64
N GLU A 154 -18.01 23.06 -18.91
CA GLU A 154 -18.98 23.31 -19.97
C GLU A 154 -19.93 22.11 -20.04
N ILE A 155 -21.23 22.38 -19.91
CA ILE A 155 -22.29 21.38 -20.00
C ILE A 155 -22.96 21.60 -21.35
N GLY A 156 -22.52 20.84 -22.36
CA GLY A 156 -23.12 20.86 -23.69
C GLY A 156 -24.55 20.30 -23.66
N PRO A 157 -25.47 20.78 -24.53
CA PRO A 157 -26.82 20.27 -24.58
C PRO A 157 -26.85 18.79 -24.98
N SER A 158 -27.56 17.99 -24.19
CA SER A 158 -27.94 16.59 -24.47
C SER A 158 -26.81 15.54 -24.55
N ARG A 159 -26.23 15.25 -23.38
CA ARG A 159 -26.50 13.95 -22.76
C ARG A 159 -27.03 14.18 -21.35
N GLU A 160 -28.27 13.74 -21.09
CA GLU A 160 -28.93 13.90 -19.79
C GLU A 160 -28.15 13.15 -18.70
N LEU A 161 -27.35 13.90 -17.96
CA LEU A 161 -26.73 13.45 -16.72
C LEU A 161 -27.80 13.46 -15.61
N THR A 162 -28.76 12.54 -15.66
CA THR A 162 -29.59 12.20 -14.49
C THR A 162 -28.71 11.52 -13.46
N VAL A 163 -27.97 12.34 -12.71
CA VAL A 163 -27.32 11.98 -11.45
C VAL A 163 -28.38 12.03 -10.36
N GLU A 164 -28.89 10.87 -9.99
CA GLU A 164 -29.82 10.62 -8.85
C GLU A 164 -29.48 9.19 -8.32
N PRO A 165 -29.73 8.85 -7.04
CA PRO A 165 -28.61 8.73 -6.12
C PRO A 165 -28.20 7.29 -5.78
N GLN A 166 -26.95 7.11 -5.32
CA GLN A 166 -26.55 5.90 -4.63
C GLN A 166 -27.27 5.79 -3.27
N GLN A 167 -28.39 5.05 -3.24
CA GLN A 167 -28.93 4.49 -2.00
C GLN A 167 -28.54 3.02 -1.84
N THR A 168 -28.18 2.65 -0.62
CA THR A 168 -27.82 1.30 -0.20
C THR A 168 -29.06 0.50 0.22
N SER A 169 -29.33 -0.64 -0.41
CA SER A 169 -30.14 -1.70 0.22
C SER A 169 -29.87 -3.10 -0.37
N THR A 170 -29.97 -4.08 0.53
CA THR A 170 -29.97 -5.54 0.28
C THR A 170 -31.26 -6.02 -0.41
N PRO A 171 -31.31 -7.26 -0.95
CA PRO A 171 -32.30 -7.63 -1.96
C PRO A 171 -33.66 -8.04 -1.38
N THR A 172 -34.75 -7.50 -1.97
CA THR A 172 -36.09 -8.11 -1.87
C THR A 172 -36.91 -7.89 -3.15
N LYS A 173 -37.94 -8.71 -3.34
CA LYS A 173 -38.69 -8.95 -4.59
C LYS A 173 -39.71 -7.86 -5.00
N GLN A 174 -40.05 -7.93 -6.30
CA GLN A 174 -41.39 -7.72 -6.92
C GLN A 174 -41.79 -6.34 -7.53
N SER A 175 -41.66 -6.29 -8.87
CA SER A 175 -42.68 -5.93 -9.88
C SER A 175 -43.46 -4.59 -9.83
N ALA A 176 -43.21 -3.73 -10.83
CA ALA A 176 -44.24 -2.99 -11.59
C ALA A 176 -43.71 -2.54 -12.99
N GLN A 177 -44.60 -2.24 -13.94
CA GLN A 177 -44.31 -1.72 -15.30
C GLN A 177 -44.88 -0.30 -15.46
N LYS A 178 -44.61 0.54 -16.49
CA LYS A 178 -43.80 0.48 -17.75
C LYS A 178 -42.65 1.53 -17.64
N ALA A 179 -41.91 2.03 -18.65
CA ALA A 179 -41.96 2.03 -20.12
C ALA A 179 -40.51 2.06 -20.70
N ALA A 180 -40.33 1.70 -21.97
CA ALA A 180 -39.00 1.40 -22.52
C ALA A 180 -38.14 2.64 -22.88
N LYS A 181 -36.94 2.74 -22.27
CA LYS A 181 -35.76 3.37 -22.86
C LYS A 181 -34.89 2.27 -23.50
N PRO A 182 -34.06 2.55 -24.53
CA PRO A 182 -33.32 1.51 -25.23
C PRO A 182 -32.36 0.77 -24.29
N LYS A 183 -32.44 -0.56 -24.27
CA LYS A 183 -31.50 -1.40 -23.54
C LYS A 183 -30.11 -1.25 -24.17
N LEU A 184 -29.08 -1.09 -23.35
CA LEU A 184 -27.73 -1.53 -23.74
C LEU A 184 -27.82 -3.03 -24.06
N SER A 185 -27.18 -3.50 -25.13
CA SER A 185 -27.25 -4.93 -25.45
C SER A 185 -26.56 -5.75 -24.36
N GLU A 186 -27.05 -6.96 -24.10
CA GLU A 186 -26.49 -7.88 -23.09
C GLU A 186 -25.00 -8.20 -23.38
N GLU A 187 -24.62 -8.10 -24.66
CA GLU A 187 -23.24 -8.15 -25.18
C GLU A 187 -22.34 -7.02 -24.66
N GLN A 188 -22.86 -5.80 -24.48
CA GLN A 188 -22.09 -4.67 -23.97
C GLN A 188 -21.85 -4.80 -22.46
N GLU A 189 -22.84 -5.26 -21.70
CA GLU A 189 -22.70 -5.50 -20.25
C GLU A 189 -21.72 -6.64 -19.97
N THR A 190 -21.80 -7.73 -20.74
CA THR A 190 -20.84 -8.85 -20.66
C THR A 190 -19.43 -8.43 -21.06
N ALA A 191 -19.25 -7.66 -22.14
CA ALA A 191 -17.94 -7.13 -22.54
C ALA A 191 -17.31 -6.19 -21.48
N LEU A 192 -18.11 -5.38 -20.79
CA LEU A 192 -17.66 -4.56 -19.65
C LEU A 192 -17.22 -5.43 -18.46
N LEU A 193 -17.99 -6.48 -18.13
CA LEU A 193 -17.63 -7.44 -17.08
C LEU A 193 -16.31 -8.17 -17.42
N HIS A 194 -16.18 -8.69 -18.64
CA HIS A 194 -14.97 -9.34 -19.12
C HIS A 194 -13.77 -8.40 -19.03
N THR A 195 -13.90 -7.16 -19.51
CA THR A 195 -12.86 -6.13 -19.36
C THR A 195 -12.41 -5.98 -17.90
N SER A 196 -13.36 -5.78 -16.98
CA SER A 196 -13.06 -5.60 -15.55
C SER A 196 -12.27 -6.78 -14.96
N GLN A 197 -12.68 -8.03 -15.26
CA GLN A 197 -12.01 -9.24 -14.77
C GLN A 197 -10.62 -9.42 -15.38
N LEU A 198 -10.51 -9.32 -16.71
CA LEU A 198 -9.26 -9.47 -17.46
C LEU A 198 -8.20 -8.47 -16.98
N GLN A 199 -8.56 -7.18 -16.86
CA GLN A 199 -7.66 -6.17 -16.33
C GLN A 199 -7.28 -6.42 -14.87
N ALA A 200 -8.20 -6.92 -14.04
CA ALA A 200 -7.92 -7.26 -12.65
C ALA A 200 -6.93 -8.44 -12.51
N PHE A 201 -6.93 -9.40 -13.44
CA PHE A 201 -5.93 -10.47 -13.45
C PHE A 201 -4.55 -9.97 -13.87
N VAL A 202 -4.45 -9.12 -14.90
CA VAL A 202 -3.16 -8.52 -15.33
C VAL A 202 -2.57 -7.65 -14.22
N ARG A 203 -3.35 -6.73 -13.63
CA ARG A 203 -2.94 -5.85 -12.52
C ARG A 203 -2.52 -6.58 -11.24
N ARG A 204 -2.87 -7.87 -11.12
CA ARG A 204 -2.51 -8.75 -9.98
C ARG A 204 -1.51 -9.83 -10.37
N SER A 205 -0.97 -9.79 -11.59
CA SER A 205 -0.07 -10.79 -12.19
C SER A 205 -0.57 -12.25 -12.08
N LYS A 206 -1.88 -12.46 -12.19
CA LYS A 206 -2.51 -13.79 -12.01
C LYS A 206 -2.67 -14.56 -13.33
N LEU A 207 -1.56 -14.87 -14.00
CA LEU A 207 -1.56 -15.58 -15.29
C LEU A 207 -2.43 -16.86 -15.33
N PRO A 208 -2.37 -17.81 -14.37
CA PRO A 208 -3.18 -19.03 -14.46
C PRO A 208 -4.69 -18.77 -14.39
N ALA A 209 -5.10 -17.78 -13.59
CA ALA A 209 -6.50 -17.38 -13.48
C ALA A 209 -6.97 -16.63 -14.74
N LEU A 210 -6.09 -15.81 -15.35
CA LEU A 210 -6.35 -15.15 -16.64
C LEU A 210 -6.62 -16.18 -17.74
N LEU A 211 -5.71 -17.15 -17.92
CA LEU A 211 -5.84 -18.18 -18.97
C LEU A 211 -7.08 -19.07 -18.74
N SER A 212 -7.36 -19.45 -17.48
CA SER A 212 -8.59 -20.18 -17.15
C SER A 212 -9.85 -19.35 -17.43
N TYR A 213 -9.85 -18.04 -17.16
CA TYR A 213 -10.99 -17.17 -17.42
C TYR A 213 -11.24 -17.02 -18.93
N LEU A 214 -10.19 -16.79 -19.73
CA LEU A 214 -10.28 -16.73 -21.19
C LEU A 214 -10.89 -18.02 -21.76
N LYS A 215 -10.38 -19.20 -21.35
CA LYS A 215 -10.91 -20.50 -21.79
C LYS A 215 -12.36 -20.72 -21.37
N ASN A 216 -12.71 -20.46 -20.11
CA ASN A 216 -14.05 -20.75 -19.57
C ASN A 216 -15.14 -19.84 -20.15
N ASN A 217 -14.80 -18.62 -20.55
CA ASN A 217 -15.73 -17.67 -21.16
C ASN A 217 -15.60 -17.61 -22.70
N GLN A 218 -14.74 -18.44 -23.31
CA GLN A 218 -14.50 -18.51 -24.76
C GLN A 218 -14.02 -17.17 -25.37
N ILE A 219 -13.20 -16.42 -24.61
CA ILE A 219 -12.69 -15.10 -24.99
C ILE A 219 -11.28 -15.26 -25.56
N GLY A 220 -11.02 -14.67 -26.73
CA GLY A 220 -9.67 -14.59 -27.31
C GLY A 220 -8.74 -13.63 -26.53
N SER A 221 -7.44 -13.89 -26.55
CA SER A 221 -6.46 -13.06 -25.82
C SER A 221 -6.34 -11.63 -26.38
N ASP A 222 -6.81 -11.40 -27.61
CA ASP A 222 -6.80 -10.10 -28.30
C ASP A 222 -8.09 -9.28 -28.10
N PHE A 223 -8.95 -9.72 -27.18
CA PHE A 223 -10.16 -9.03 -26.77
C PHE A 223 -9.91 -7.54 -26.45
N GLU A 224 -10.66 -6.67 -27.13
CA GLU A 224 -10.55 -5.21 -26.98
C GLU A 224 -11.42 -4.72 -25.81
N PHE A 225 -10.75 -4.09 -24.84
CA PHE A 225 -11.33 -3.62 -23.59
C PHE A 225 -12.37 -2.51 -23.77
N GLN A 226 -13.52 -2.69 -23.14
CA GLN A 226 -14.65 -1.77 -23.17
C GLN A 226 -14.71 -0.91 -21.90
N PRO A 227 -15.13 0.37 -21.97
CA PRO A 227 -15.31 1.12 -23.22
C PRO A 227 -13.95 1.53 -23.81
N PRO A 228 -13.82 1.71 -25.14
CA PRO A 228 -12.50 1.93 -25.75
C PRO A 228 -11.84 3.24 -25.32
N ASP A 229 -12.64 4.27 -25.00
CA ASP A 229 -12.18 5.59 -24.59
C ASP A 229 -11.40 5.56 -23.26
N GLN A 230 -11.75 4.63 -22.35
CA GLN A 230 -11.01 4.43 -21.09
C GLN A 230 -9.74 3.60 -21.28
N ASN A 231 -9.61 2.90 -22.41
CA ASN A 231 -8.55 1.93 -22.69
C ASN A 231 -7.66 2.35 -23.87
N TYR A 232 -7.72 3.63 -24.27
CA TYR A 232 -7.06 4.21 -25.45
C TYR A 232 -5.59 3.79 -25.64
N HIS A 233 -4.78 3.93 -24.58
CA HIS A 233 -3.34 3.59 -24.60
C HIS A 233 -3.08 2.08 -24.53
N ALA A 234 -3.95 1.31 -23.87
CA ALA A 234 -3.74 -0.11 -23.58
C ALA A 234 -5.03 -0.91 -23.82
N PRO A 235 -5.46 -1.06 -25.09
CA PRO A 235 -6.78 -1.59 -25.44
C PRO A 235 -6.92 -3.10 -25.28
N ARG A 236 -5.81 -3.84 -25.13
CA ARG A 236 -5.79 -5.32 -25.07
C ARG A 236 -4.91 -5.83 -23.93
N LEU A 237 -5.05 -7.11 -23.59
CA LEU A 237 -4.28 -7.79 -22.53
C LEU A 237 -2.77 -7.57 -22.65
N LEU A 238 -2.22 -7.75 -23.86
CA LEU A 238 -0.78 -7.64 -24.10
C LEU A 238 -0.26 -6.20 -23.93
N HIS A 239 -0.98 -5.21 -24.46
CA HIS A 239 -0.66 -3.79 -24.27
C HIS A 239 -0.70 -3.39 -22.78
N LEU A 240 -1.68 -3.89 -22.04
CA LEU A 240 -1.82 -3.61 -20.61
C LEU A 240 -0.73 -4.29 -19.75
N ALA A 241 -0.28 -5.47 -20.15
CA ALA A 241 0.85 -6.16 -19.50
C ALA A 241 2.18 -5.43 -19.78
N ALA A 242 2.40 -4.97 -21.02
CA ALA A 242 3.56 -4.19 -21.41
C ALA A 242 3.61 -2.82 -20.71
N ALA A 243 2.52 -2.06 -20.71
CA ALA A 243 2.43 -0.76 -20.03
C ALA A 243 2.62 -0.83 -18.50
N GLN A 244 2.47 -2.02 -17.90
CA GLN A 244 2.76 -2.29 -16.48
C GLN A 244 4.15 -2.89 -16.24
N ASN A 245 4.96 -3.07 -17.28
CA ASN A 245 6.26 -3.76 -17.24
C ASN A 245 6.18 -5.15 -16.57
N ALA A 246 5.13 -5.91 -16.89
CA ALA A 246 4.84 -7.19 -16.26
C ALA A 246 5.44 -8.36 -17.06
N ALA A 247 6.78 -8.47 -17.14
CA ALA A 247 7.49 -9.48 -17.93
C ALA A 247 6.93 -10.93 -17.85
N PRO A 248 6.57 -11.49 -16.66
CA PRO A 248 5.97 -12.83 -16.59
C PRO A 248 4.54 -12.93 -17.17
N MET A 249 3.78 -11.82 -17.16
CA MET A 249 2.47 -11.75 -17.81
C MET A 249 2.62 -11.67 -19.32
N ILE A 250 3.57 -10.87 -19.82
CA ILE A 250 3.85 -10.70 -21.26
C ILE A 250 4.20 -12.06 -21.89
N LEU A 251 5.23 -12.74 -21.37
CA LEU A 251 5.63 -14.06 -21.84
C LEU A 251 4.49 -15.08 -21.74
N GLY A 252 3.71 -15.04 -20.66
CA GLY A 252 2.57 -15.93 -20.46
C GLY A 252 1.41 -15.70 -21.43
N ILE A 253 1.08 -14.44 -21.72
CA ILE A 253 -0.01 -14.04 -22.63
C ILE A 253 0.37 -14.38 -24.08
N LEU A 254 1.64 -14.21 -24.46
CA LEU A 254 2.16 -14.63 -25.76
C LEU A 254 2.20 -16.16 -25.88
N SER A 255 3.02 -16.84 -25.07
CA SER A 255 3.33 -18.26 -25.25
C SER A 255 2.18 -19.22 -24.88
N ARG A 256 1.22 -18.78 -24.05
CA ARG A 256 0.10 -19.63 -23.57
C ARG A 256 -1.29 -19.05 -23.83
N GLY A 257 -1.40 -17.72 -23.94
CA GLY A 257 -2.62 -17.06 -24.36
C GLY A 257 -2.76 -16.96 -25.88
N GLY A 258 -1.65 -17.00 -26.62
CA GLY A 258 -1.65 -16.84 -28.08
C GLY A 258 -2.07 -15.45 -28.55
N ALA A 259 -1.84 -14.40 -27.76
CA ALA A 259 -2.10 -13.03 -28.17
C ALA A 259 -1.17 -12.58 -29.32
N ASP A 260 -1.69 -11.76 -30.22
CA ASP A 260 -0.97 -11.22 -31.36
C ASP A 260 -0.13 -9.98 -30.96
N PRO A 261 1.22 -10.03 -31.09
CA PRO A 261 2.10 -8.92 -30.77
C PRO A 261 2.12 -7.80 -31.83
N THR A 262 1.60 -8.04 -33.03
CA THR A 262 1.59 -7.07 -34.15
C THR A 262 0.50 -6.02 -33.98
N LEU A 263 -0.54 -6.32 -33.20
CA LEU A 263 -1.68 -5.42 -32.98
C LEU A 263 -1.22 -4.10 -32.35
N LYS A 264 -1.67 -3.00 -32.95
CA LYS A 264 -1.38 -1.64 -32.50
C LYS A 264 -2.48 -1.09 -31.60
N ASN A 265 -2.13 -0.19 -30.70
CA ASN A 265 -3.08 0.63 -29.95
C ASN A 265 -3.59 1.81 -30.81
N ARG A 266 -4.46 2.66 -30.23
CA ARG A 266 -5.00 3.84 -30.94
C ARG A 266 -3.96 4.95 -31.21
N GLU A 267 -2.76 4.85 -30.65
CA GLU A 267 -1.60 5.71 -30.95
C GLU A 267 -0.67 5.09 -32.03
N GLY A 268 -1.03 3.96 -32.63
CA GLY A 268 -0.21 3.26 -33.62
C GLY A 268 0.98 2.47 -33.06
N LYS A 269 1.08 2.32 -31.74
CA LYS A 269 2.18 1.62 -31.05
C LYS A 269 1.86 0.15 -30.83
N THR A 270 2.83 -0.74 -31.03
CA THR A 270 2.70 -2.16 -30.67
C THR A 270 2.84 -2.33 -29.15
N ALA A 271 2.46 -3.49 -28.62
CA ALA A 271 2.67 -3.78 -27.20
C ALA A 271 4.16 -3.78 -26.80
N PHE A 272 5.08 -4.17 -27.69
CA PHE A 272 6.52 -4.08 -27.43
C PHE A 272 6.96 -2.63 -27.16
N GLU A 273 6.51 -1.68 -27.97
CA GLU A 273 6.84 -0.25 -27.85
C GLU A 273 6.35 0.39 -26.55
N LEU A 274 5.31 -0.15 -25.92
CA LEU A 274 4.82 0.30 -24.61
C LEU A 274 5.69 -0.19 -23.44
N SER A 275 6.62 -1.12 -23.66
CA SER A 275 7.50 -1.67 -22.62
C SER A 275 8.58 -0.66 -22.24
N GLY A 276 8.52 -0.17 -21.00
CA GLY A 276 9.43 0.83 -20.46
C GLY A 276 10.73 0.25 -19.89
N ASP A 277 10.76 -1.04 -19.52
CA ASP A 277 11.94 -1.68 -18.93
C ASP A 277 12.54 -2.79 -19.81
N ARG A 278 13.75 -3.23 -19.42
CA ARG A 278 14.52 -4.26 -20.13
C ARG A 278 13.88 -5.64 -20.00
N SER A 279 13.52 -6.06 -18.79
CA SER A 279 13.00 -7.43 -18.54
C SER A 279 11.69 -7.68 -19.31
N SER A 280 10.82 -6.67 -19.47
CA SER A 280 9.62 -6.78 -20.31
C SER A 280 9.94 -6.89 -21.79
N ARG A 281 10.95 -6.15 -22.30
CA ARG A 281 11.41 -6.25 -23.69
C ARG A 281 12.07 -7.60 -23.98
N ASP A 282 12.95 -8.06 -23.09
CA ASP A 282 13.57 -9.37 -23.21
C ASP A 282 12.50 -10.50 -23.09
N ALA A 283 11.39 -10.31 -22.36
CA ALA A 283 10.26 -11.25 -22.35
C ALA A 283 9.55 -11.41 -23.72
N PHE A 284 9.43 -10.36 -24.53
CA PHE A 284 8.96 -10.49 -25.92
C PHE A 284 9.95 -11.28 -26.78
N ARG A 285 11.26 -11.10 -26.56
CA ARG A 285 12.33 -11.80 -27.30
C ARG A 285 12.45 -13.27 -26.90
N VAL A 286 12.13 -13.60 -25.65
CA VAL A 286 11.93 -14.97 -25.17
C VAL A 286 10.68 -15.58 -25.78
N ALA A 287 9.57 -14.83 -25.91
CA ALA A 287 8.40 -15.33 -26.63
C ALA A 287 8.70 -15.60 -28.12
N ARG A 288 9.47 -14.73 -28.80
CA ARG A 288 10.00 -14.95 -30.16
C ARG A 288 10.80 -16.26 -30.25
N SER A 289 11.69 -16.52 -29.28
CA SER A 289 12.44 -17.78 -29.21
C SER A 289 11.59 -19.02 -28.87
N GLU A 290 10.54 -18.89 -28.03
CA GLU A 290 9.68 -20.01 -27.61
C GLU A 290 8.60 -20.37 -28.65
N LEU A 291 8.14 -19.40 -29.44
CA LEU A 291 7.08 -19.57 -30.44
C LEU A 291 7.61 -19.77 -31.88
N GLY A 292 8.86 -19.41 -32.13
CA GLY A 292 9.48 -19.46 -33.46
C GLY A 292 9.19 -18.21 -34.31
N GLU A 293 10.01 -18.03 -35.35
CA GLU A 293 9.92 -16.89 -36.27
C GLU A 293 8.65 -16.94 -37.12
N ASP A 294 8.17 -18.13 -37.49
CA ASP A 294 7.00 -18.31 -38.37
C ASP A 294 5.66 -17.97 -37.73
N LYS A 295 5.61 -17.84 -36.39
CA LYS A 295 4.33 -17.74 -35.67
C LYS A 295 3.67 -16.37 -35.76
N TRP A 296 4.47 -15.31 -35.85
CA TRP A 296 4.03 -13.91 -35.89
C TRP A 296 5.04 -13.09 -36.70
N ASP A 297 4.59 -11.99 -37.32
CA ASP A 297 5.52 -11.01 -37.89
C ASP A 297 6.17 -10.20 -36.78
N TRP A 298 7.30 -10.71 -36.27
CA TRP A 298 8.05 -10.10 -35.17
C TRP A 298 8.63 -8.73 -35.52
N GLU A 299 8.89 -8.46 -36.81
CA GLU A 299 9.39 -7.17 -37.28
C GLU A 299 8.26 -6.13 -37.33
N ALA A 300 7.05 -6.50 -37.78
CA ALA A 300 5.86 -5.66 -37.65
C ALA A 300 5.47 -5.39 -36.19
N ALA A 301 5.69 -6.37 -35.30
CA ALA A 301 5.58 -6.20 -33.84
C ALA A 301 6.69 -5.33 -33.23
N LYS A 302 7.76 -5.03 -34.00
CA LYS A 302 8.99 -4.32 -33.59
C LYS A 302 9.79 -5.03 -32.48
N VAL A 303 9.64 -6.34 -32.34
CA VAL A 303 10.36 -7.16 -31.35
C VAL A 303 11.73 -7.51 -31.91
N PRO A 304 12.86 -7.10 -31.30
CA PRO A 304 14.20 -7.43 -31.79
C PRO A 304 14.49 -8.93 -31.83
N ALA A 305 15.62 -9.30 -32.44
CA ALA A 305 16.10 -10.68 -32.56
C ALA A 305 15.91 -11.52 -31.27
N ALA A 306 15.51 -12.77 -31.46
CA ALA A 306 15.19 -13.73 -30.40
C ALA A 306 16.24 -13.80 -29.28
N MET A 307 15.79 -14.22 -28.10
CA MET A 307 16.66 -14.45 -26.93
C MET A 307 16.17 -15.68 -26.19
N THR A 308 17.07 -16.56 -25.75
CA THR A 308 16.65 -17.70 -24.95
C THR A 308 16.28 -17.28 -23.53
N LYS A 309 15.37 -18.05 -22.92
CA LYS A 309 14.95 -17.86 -21.52
C LYS A 309 16.11 -17.90 -20.52
N ALA A 310 17.14 -18.68 -20.81
CA ALA A 310 18.34 -18.80 -19.99
C ALA A 310 19.20 -17.52 -20.04
N GLU A 311 19.39 -16.94 -21.23
CA GLU A 311 20.12 -15.67 -21.40
C GLU A 311 19.40 -14.50 -20.73
N ALA A 312 18.07 -14.43 -20.88
CA ALA A 312 17.27 -13.42 -20.19
C ALA A 312 17.39 -13.54 -18.66
N GLY A 313 17.26 -14.74 -18.11
CA GLY A 313 17.45 -14.99 -16.67
C GLY A 313 18.86 -14.68 -16.16
N SER A 314 19.89 -15.00 -16.95
CA SER A 314 21.29 -14.66 -16.62
C SER A 314 21.53 -13.15 -16.60
N ARG A 315 20.92 -12.40 -17.53
CA ARG A 315 20.97 -10.94 -17.58
C ARG A 315 20.28 -10.29 -16.37
N ASP A 316 19.06 -10.72 -16.05
CA ASP A 316 18.30 -10.22 -14.90
C ASP A 316 19.03 -10.48 -13.56
N GLU A 317 19.63 -11.66 -13.39
CA GLU A 317 20.39 -11.99 -12.18
C GLU A 317 21.71 -11.20 -12.09
N ARG A 318 22.44 -11.01 -13.20
CA ARG A 318 23.64 -10.15 -13.24
C ARG A 318 23.31 -8.69 -12.89
N GLU A 319 22.24 -8.14 -13.44
CA GLU A 319 21.81 -6.77 -13.18
C GLU A 319 21.40 -6.58 -11.70
N LYS A 320 20.68 -7.56 -11.13
CA LYS A 320 20.36 -7.61 -9.70
C LYS A 320 21.61 -7.67 -8.81
N GLN A 321 22.59 -8.51 -9.16
CA GLN A 321 23.86 -8.59 -8.40
C GLN A 321 24.67 -7.29 -8.48
N GLU A 322 24.66 -6.61 -9.62
CA GLU A 322 25.32 -5.31 -9.76
C GLU A 322 24.60 -4.21 -8.96
N ALA A 323 23.26 -4.22 -8.94
CA ALA A 323 22.46 -3.29 -8.14
C ALA A 323 22.65 -3.53 -6.62
N ASP A 324 22.59 -4.78 -6.17
CA ASP A 324 22.85 -5.16 -4.78
C ASP A 324 24.27 -4.75 -4.36
N LYS A 325 25.29 -4.99 -5.21
CA LYS A 325 26.66 -4.53 -4.96
C LYS A 325 26.75 -3.01 -4.81
N LYS A 326 26.19 -2.23 -5.75
CA LYS A 326 26.18 -0.75 -5.70
C LYS A 326 25.52 -0.23 -4.42
N GLU A 327 24.42 -0.84 -3.97
CA GLU A 327 23.78 -0.45 -2.71
C GLU A 327 24.63 -0.82 -1.49
N THR A 328 25.33 -1.97 -1.49
CA THR A 328 26.27 -2.31 -0.40
C THR A 328 27.45 -1.35 -0.34
N ASP A 329 28.01 -0.95 -1.49
CA ASP A 329 29.15 -0.04 -1.54
C ASP A 329 28.74 1.39 -1.16
N ARG A 330 27.53 1.83 -1.58
CA ARG A 330 26.91 3.08 -1.10
C ARG A 330 26.73 3.08 0.42
N ARG A 331 26.19 2.00 0.99
CA ARG A 331 25.99 1.87 2.45
C ARG A 331 27.31 1.94 3.21
N LYS A 332 28.37 1.28 2.73
CA LYS A 332 29.71 1.36 3.33
C LYS A 332 30.25 2.79 3.30
N ALA A 333 30.09 3.50 2.17
CA ALA A 333 30.54 4.88 2.03
C ALA A 333 29.76 5.86 2.95
N GLU A 334 28.47 5.63 3.17
CA GLU A 334 27.65 6.39 4.12
C GLU A 334 28.04 6.09 5.58
N GLU A 335 28.30 4.82 5.91
CA GLU A 335 28.79 4.39 7.23
C GLU A 335 30.19 4.96 7.53
N GLU A 336 31.09 5.00 6.54
CA GLU A 336 32.42 5.60 6.69
C GLU A 336 32.34 7.13 6.86
N ARG A 337 31.48 7.82 6.09
CA ARG A 337 31.22 9.26 6.30
C ARG A 337 30.70 9.54 7.71
N LEU A 338 29.71 8.79 8.18
CA LEU A 338 29.17 8.94 9.54
C LEU A 338 30.23 8.66 10.62
N ARG A 339 31.20 7.77 10.37
CA ARG A 339 32.34 7.52 11.27
C ARG A 339 33.34 8.69 11.33
N VAL A 340 33.49 9.45 10.24
CA VAL A 340 34.44 10.58 10.15
C VAL A 340 33.80 11.91 10.60
N GLU A 341 32.57 12.18 10.18
CA GLU A 341 31.84 13.43 10.44
C GLU A 341 30.98 13.40 11.72
N GLY A 342 30.76 12.21 12.31
CA GLY A 342 30.03 12.06 13.56
C GLY A 342 30.70 12.80 14.73
N PRO A 343 29.92 13.31 15.71
CA PRO A 343 30.48 14.03 16.83
C PRO A 343 31.44 13.14 17.62
N LYS A 344 32.73 13.52 17.65
CA LYS A 344 33.75 12.91 18.50
C LYS A 344 33.42 13.19 19.96
N VAL A 345 32.61 12.32 20.56
CA VAL A 345 32.41 12.28 22.01
C VAL A 345 33.78 12.06 22.64
N ALA A 346 34.30 13.07 23.34
CA ALA A 346 35.59 12.99 24.01
C ALA A 346 35.59 11.77 24.94
N GLU A 347 36.62 10.91 24.82
CA GLU A 347 36.70 9.66 25.56
C GLU A 347 36.93 9.90 27.06
N SER A 348 35.84 10.08 27.81
CA SER A 348 35.84 9.98 29.26
C SER A 348 36.08 8.53 29.69
N LYS A 349 37.38 8.17 29.79
CA LYS A 349 37.95 6.95 30.38
C LYS A 349 36.94 5.83 30.69
N LYS A 350 36.50 5.08 29.67
CA LYS A 350 35.80 3.81 29.88
C LYS A 350 36.78 2.66 29.88
N ALA A 351 37.01 2.08 31.05
CA ALA A 351 37.76 0.83 31.17
C ALA A 351 37.05 -0.30 30.40
N LYS A 352 37.82 -0.98 29.53
CA LYS A 352 37.53 -2.30 28.93
C LYS A 352 36.09 -2.54 28.44
N ALA A 353 35.72 -1.91 27.34
CA ALA A 353 34.58 -2.34 26.51
C ALA A 353 35.05 -3.14 25.29
N ASN A 354 35.54 -4.37 25.49
CA ASN A 354 35.97 -5.26 24.41
C ASN A 354 35.38 -6.67 24.60
N ALA A 355 34.05 -6.78 24.47
CA ALA A 355 33.29 -8.02 24.71
C ALA A 355 31.92 -8.07 23.97
N LEU A 356 31.77 -7.43 22.81
CA LEU A 356 30.52 -7.42 22.02
C LEU A 356 30.48 -8.49 20.89
N ALA A 357 31.28 -9.56 21.03
CA ALA A 357 31.36 -10.67 20.07
C ALA A 357 31.27 -12.07 20.71
N ALA A 358 30.96 -12.18 22.01
CA ALA A 358 30.75 -13.46 22.70
C ALA A 358 29.47 -13.42 23.54
N GLY A 359 28.77 -14.56 23.65
CA GLY A 359 27.39 -14.64 24.13
C GLY A 359 27.18 -14.19 25.59
N LEU A 360 26.19 -13.31 25.80
CA LEU A 360 25.72 -12.83 27.10
C LEU A 360 25.03 -13.95 27.92
N VAL A 361 25.81 -14.77 28.62
CA VAL A 361 25.34 -15.47 29.81
C VAL A 361 25.28 -14.44 30.95
N LYS A 362 24.19 -13.65 30.98
CA LYS A 362 23.90 -12.71 32.09
C LYS A 362 24.05 -13.42 33.43
N THR A 363 24.76 -12.80 34.38
CA THR A 363 24.93 -13.37 35.71
C THR A 363 23.58 -13.53 36.42
N PRO A 364 23.45 -14.46 37.38
CA PRO A 364 22.22 -14.61 38.17
C PRO A 364 21.84 -13.38 38.98
N GLN A 365 22.74 -12.40 39.14
CA GLN A 365 22.47 -11.14 39.84
C GLN A 365 21.89 -10.08 38.91
N GLU A 366 22.47 -9.88 37.73
CA GLU A 366 21.93 -8.96 36.71
C GLU A 366 20.50 -9.33 36.31
N ARG A 367 20.19 -10.63 36.20
CA ARG A 367 18.82 -11.10 35.95
C ARG A 367 17.84 -10.71 37.08
N ARG A 368 18.26 -10.79 38.35
CA ARG A 368 17.45 -10.40 39.51
C ARG A 368 17.17 -8.89 39.53
N GLU A 369 18.17 -8.09 39.18
CA GLU A 369 18.06 -6.63 39.11
C GLU A 369 17.16 -6.17 37.95
N GLU A 370 17.21 -6.88 36.81
CA GLU A 370 16.35 -6.63 35.65
C GLU A 370 14.88 -6.99 35.93
N GLU A 371 14.60 -8.13 36.57
CA GLU A 371 13.25 -8.54 36.99
C GLU A 371 12.62 -7.63 38.05
N ALA A 372 13.44 -7.01 38.91
CA ALA A 372 12.97 -6.05 39.90
C ALA A 372 12.70 -4.65 39.30
N ARG A 373 13.24 -4.36 38.10
CA ARG A 373 13.21 -3.04 37.48
C ARG A 373 11.81 -2.71 36.96
N GLY A 374 11.20 -1.69 37.55
CA GLY A 374 9.83 -1.24 37.22
C GLY A 374 8.75 -1.67 38.23
N LEU A 375 9.06 -2.56 39.18
CA LEU A 375 8.15 -2.90 40.28
C LEU A 375 8.21 -1.87 41.42
N THR A 376 7.07 -1.67 42.10
CA THR A 376 6.96 -0.84 43.33
C THR A 376 7.68 -1.49 44.52
N PRO A 377 8.06 -0.73 45.56
CA PRO A 377 8.82 -1.25 46.70
C PRO A 377 8.17 -2.44 47.41
N GLU A 378 6.84 -2.40 47.60
CA GLU A 378 6.08 -3.49 48.23
C GLU A 378 6.07 -4.76 47.38
N MET A 379 5.90 -4.63 46.06
CA MET A 379 5.93 -5.77 45.14
C MET A 379 7.32 -6.42 45.08
N ARG A 380 8.39 -5.62 45.15
CA ARG A 380 9.77 -6.13 45.27
C ARG A 380 9.98 -6.93 46.56
N MET A 381 9.53 -6.40 47.70
CA MET A 381 9.62 -7.12 48.98
C MET A 381 8.83 -8.44 48.98
N LYS A 382 7.65 -8.47 48.35
CA LYS A 382 6.86 -9.70 48.19
C LYS A 382 7.59 -10.73 47.33
N LEU A 383 8.17 -10.32 46.20
CA LEU A 383 8.97 -11.18 45.31
C LEU A 383 10.21 -11.75 46.02
N GLU A 384 10.91 -10.93 46.83
CA GLU A 384 12.04 -11.40 47.63
C GLU A 384 11.62 -12.39 48.72
N ARG A 385 10.50 -12.17 49.42
CA ARG A 385 9.98 -13.09 50.43
C ARG A 385 9.63 -14.45 49.82
N GLU A 386 8.93 -14.46 48.68
CA GLU A 386 8.59 -15.69 47.95
C GLU A 386 9.86 -16.44 47.49
N ARG A 387 10.87 -15.71 47.00
CA ARG A 387 12.17 -16.30 46.61
C ARG A 387 12.95 -16.87 47.81
N ARG A 388 12.95 -16.20 48.97
CA ARG A 388 13.57 -16.73 50.21
C ARG A 388 12.83 -17.96 50.72
N ALA A 389 11.49 -17.98 50.67
CA ALA A 389 10.69 -19.16 51.02
C ALA A 389 11.02 -20.35 50.13
N ARG A 390 10.97 -20.18 48.80
CA ARG A 390 11.27 -21.25 47.83
C ARG A 390 12.72 -21.76 47.94
N ALA A 391 13.68 -20.89 48.25
CA ALA A 391 15.06 -21.29 48.50
C ALA A 391 15.25 -22.03 49.84
N ALA A 392 14.44 -21.74 50.86
CA ALA A 392 14.42 -22.48 52.12
C ALA A 392 13.78 -23.87 51.93
N GLU A 393 12.66 -23.95 51.21
CA GLU A 393 12.02 -25.22 50.80
C GLU A 393 12.98 -26.10 49.99
N GLU A 394 13.70 -25.55 49.02
CA GLU A 394 14.67 -26.32 48.22
C GLU A 394 15.86 -26.82 49.05
N ARG A 395 16.30 -26.05 50.06
CA ARG A 395 17.32 -26.48 51.04
C ARG A 395 16.81 -27.60 51.94
N LEU A 396 15.58 -27.48 52.47
CA LEU A 396 14.94 -28.53 53.26
C LEU A 396 14.77 -29.81 52.45
N ARG A 397 14.30 -29.70 51.19
CA ARG A 397 14.16 -30.84 50.27
C ARG A 397 15.50 -31.51 49.94
N LYS A 398 16.60 -30.75 49.89
CA LYS A 398 17.96 -31.30 49.72
C LYS A 398 18.51 -31.94 50.99
N MET A 399 18.06 -31.54 52.18
CA MET A 399 18.43 -32.21 53.45
C MET A 399 17.59 -33.45 53.75
N GLN A 400 16.36 -33.53 53.25
CA GLN A 400 15.50 -34.73 53.32
C GLN A 400 15.80 -35.78 52.23
N GLY A 401 16.74 -35.50 51.33
CA GLY A 401 17.12 -36.34 50.18
C GLY A 401 18.48 -37.02 50.33
N LYS A 402 18.84 -37.44 51.55
CA LYS A 402 20.05 -38.20 51.87
C LYS A 402 19.74 -39.30 52.86
#